data_AF-A0A382HN17-F1
#
_entry.id   AF-A0A382HN17-F1
#
_cell.length_a   1.000
_cell.length_b   1.000
_cell.length_c   1.000
_cell.angle_alpha   90.00
_cell.angle_beta   90.00
_cell.angle_gamma   90.00
#
_symmetry.space_group_name_H-M   'P 1'
#
loop_
_entity.id
_entity.type
_entity.pdbx_description
1 polymer ?
#
loop_
_entity_poly.entity_id
_entity_poly.type
_entity_poly.pdbx_seq_one_letter_code
_entity_poly.pdbx_strand_id
1 'polypeptide(L)'
;MLLAFGSSIPLSSQDIPRTASGRPDLSGTYDTATLTPLERPEIFGDRLTLSEEEAATIAQGETSALAAAFGIPEERNIESAPPSAAPPVGGDGSIGAAGAVGGYNPFWMDRGNSAFQIDGQWRTSIITEPANGRRPEMTPESRERLAQQAAFRRPNSGTAWWLVENGLDAPGPYDDPEIRPLAERCLLGFGSTSGPPMLPVLYNNLKRIVQTADHVMILVEMVHDARIVRLNQKHAPAHIRSWLGDSVGTWEGDTLVVDTTN
;
A
#
# COMPACT_ATOMS: atom_id res chain seq x y z
N MET A 1 -35.22 -48.15 17.06
CA MET A 1 -34.03 -47.29 17.21
C MET A 1 -33.54 -46.96 15.81
N LEU A 2 -34.10 -45.91 15.19
CA LEU A 2 -33.66 -45.41 13.88
C LEU A 2 -32.53 -44.39 14.13
N LEU A 3 -31.33 -44.69 13.65
CA LEU A 3 -30.22 -43.75 13.58
C LEU A 3 -30.34 -42.99 12.26
N ALA A 4 -30.73 -41.72 12.34
CA ALA A 4 -30.59 -40.77 11.25
C ALA A 4 -29.12 -40.35 11.16
N PHE A 5 -28.42 -40.78 10.12
CA PHE A 5 -27.14 -40.18 9.75
C PHE A 5 -27.42 -38.89 9.00
N GLY A 6 -27.36 -37.77 9.72
CA GLY A 6 -27.29 -36.45 9.11
C GLY A 6 -26.03 -36.38 8.26
N SER A 7 -26.21 -36.25 6.95
CA SER A 7 -25.12 -35.90 6.05
C SER A 7 -24.77 -34.45 6.31
N SER A 8 -23.71 -34.23 7.09
CA SER A 8 -22.99 -32.96 7.10
C SER A 8 -22.40 -32.77 5.71
N ILE A 9 -23.02 -31.90 4.92
CA ILE A 9 -22.38 -31.38 3.70
C ILE A 9 -21.21 -30.52 4.20
N PRO A 10 -19.94 -30.89 3.98
CA PRO A 10 -18.87 -29.93 4.17
C PRO A 10 -19.16 -28.77 3.23
N LEU A 11 -19.16 -27.54 3.74
CA LEU A 11 -19.02 -26.36 2.89
C LEU A 11 -17.65 -26.52 2.21
N SER A 12 -17.61 -27.15 1.03
CA SER A 12 -16.43 -27.05 0.19
C SER A 12 -16.33 -25.58 -0.20
N SER A 13 -15.10 -25.07 -0.18
CA SER A 13 -14.65 -23.94 -0.99
C SER A 13 -15.64 -23.68 -2.13
N GLN A 14 -16.19 -22.47 -2.25
CA GLN A 14 -16.73 -22.05 -3.54
C GLN A 14 -15.67 -22.41 -4.59
N ASP A 15 -16.02 -23.23 -5.58
CA ASP A 15 -15.05 -23.72 -6.55
C ASP A 15 -14.40 -22.52 -7.23
N ILE A 16 -13.11 -22.29 -6.94
CA ILE A 16 -12.35 -21.19 -7.54
C ILE A 16 -12.44 -21.36 -9.06
N PRO A 17 -12.87 -20.32 -9.82
CA PRO A 17 -12.92 -20.40 -11.26
C PRO A 17 -11.60 -20.90 -11.84
N ARG A 18 -11.68 -21.72 -12.89
CA ARG A 18 -10.51 -22.38 -13.49
C ARG A 18 -10.33 -21.90 -14.92
N THR A 19 -9.08 -21.67 -15.30
CA THR A 19 -8.68 -21.48 -16.69
C THR A 19 -8.86 -22.77 -17.50
N ALA A 20 -8.75 -22.68 -18.83
CA ALA A 20 -8.75 -23.86 -19.70
C ALA A 20 -7.64 -24.89 -19.38
N SER A 21 -6.56 -24.45 -18.73
CA SER A 21 -5.46 -25.31 -18.26
C SER A 21 -5.73 -26.00 -16.92
N GLY A 22 -6.88 -25.74 -16.28
CA GLY A 22 -7.22 -26.27 -14.96
C GLY A 22 -6.55 -25.54 -13.78
N ARG A 23 -5.77 -24.49 -14.03
CA ARG A 23 -5.24 -23.60 -12.97
C ARG A 23 -6.32 -22.66 -12.46
N PRO A 24 -6.27 -22.21 -11.19
CA PRO A 24 -7.08 -21.10 -10.71
C PRO A 24 -7.00 -19.90 -11.66
N ASP A 25 -8.15 -19.33 -11.99
CA ASP A 25 -8.26 -18.10 -12.75
C ASP A 25 -8.25 -16.92 -11.77
N LEU A 26 -7.11 -16.22 -11.74
CA LEU A 26 -6.89 -15.03 -10.93
C LEU A 26 -7.32 -13.76 -11.67
N SER A 27 -7.89 -13.86 -12.88
CA SER A 27 -8.28 -12.69 -13.65
C SER A 27 -9.42 -11.94 -12.98
N GLY A 28 -9.29 -10.63 -12.82
CA GLY A 28 -10.29 -9.85 -12.11
C GLY A 28 -9.83 -8.44 -11.80
N THR A 29 -10.71 -7.70 -11.13
CA THR A 29 -10.37 -6.42 -10.50
C THR A 29 -10.51 -6.59 -9.00
N TYR A 30 -9.48 -6.20 -8.28
CA TYR A 30 -9.34 -6.38 -6.84
C TYR A 30 -9.12 -5.02 -6.20
N ASP A 31 -9.93 -4.71 -5.20
CA ASP A 31 -9.65 -3.60 -4.32
C ASP A 31 -8.82 -4.10 -3.14
N THR A 32 -7.63 -3.54 -2.97
CA THR A 32 -6.73 -3.90 -1.86
C THR A 32 -6.86 -2.96 -0.66
N ALA A 33 -7.76 -1.97 -0.71
CA ALA A 33 -7.97 -1.03 0.38
C ALA A 33 -8.36 -1.78 1.68
N THR A 34 -7.67 -1.49 2.78
CA THR A 34 -7.93 -2.14 4.07
C THR A 34 -7.40 -1.33 5.24
N LEU A 35 -8.12 -1.41 6.36
CA LEU A 35 -7.70 -0.91 7.67
C LEU A 35 -6.81 -1.90 8.43
N THR A 36 -6.55 -3.10 7.88
CA THR A 36 -5.58 -4.03 8.47
C THR A 36 -4.18 -3.45 8.34
N PRO A 37 -3.48 -3.20 9.46
CA PRO A 37 -2.15 -2.61 9.42
C PRO A 37 -1.12 -3.58 8.86
N LEU A 38 -0.02 -3.06 8.30
CA LEU A 38 1.09 -3.89 7.84
C LEU A 38 1.66 -4.75 8.99
N GLU A 39 1.92 -4.10 10.12
CA GLU A 39 2.50 -4.71 11.33
C GLU A 39 1.45 -4.81 12.43
N ARG A 40 1.46 -5.90 13.19
CA ARG A 40 0.49 -6.12 14.24
C ARG A 40 0.67 -5.16 15.42
N PRO A 41 -0.40 -4.49 15.87
CA PRO A 41 -0.39 -3.73 17.12
C PRO A 41 0.01 -4.60 18.32
N GLU A 42 0.85 -4.07 19.20
CA GLU A 42 1.43 -4.82 20.33
C GLU A 42 0.38 -5.37 21.29
N ILE A 43 -0.76 -4.67 21.40
CA ILE A 43 -1.91 -5.10 22.22
C ILE A 43 -2.45 -6.48 21.84
N PHE A 44 -2.23 -6.93 20.60
CA PHE A 44 -2.68 -8.23 20.12
C PHE A 44 -1.64 -9.35 20.28
N GLY A 45 -0.39 -9.03 20.61
CA GLY A 45 0.69 -10.02 20.73
C GLY A 45 0.76 -10.96 19.51
N ASP A 46 0.63 -12.26 19.74
CA ASP A 46 0.67 -13.28 18.67
C ASP A 46 -0.72 -13.61 18.09
N ARG A 47 -1.78 -12.90 18.49
CA ARG A 47 -3.15 -13.19 18.06
C ARG A 47 -3.36 -12.77 16.60
N LEU A 48 -3.70 -13.75 15.76
CA LEU A 48 -3.89 -13.57 14.30
C LEU A 48 -5.21 -12.90 13.92
N THR A 49 -6.22 -12.96 14.79
CA THR A 49 -7.59 -12.57 14.46
C THR A 49 -8.20 -11.57 15.43
N LEU A 50 -9.01 -10.68 14.88
CA LEU A 50 -9.87 -9.75 15.63
C LEU A 50 -11.23 -10.41 15.88
N SER A 51 -11.88 -10.03 16.97
CA SER A 51 -13.32 -10.26 17.12
C SER A 51 -14.11 -9.33 16.18
N GLU A 52 -15.37 -9.64 15.95
CA GLU A 52 -16.29 -8.76 15.20
C GLU A 52 -16.40 -7.36 15.83
N GLU A 53 -16.44 -7.29 17.17
CA GLU A 53 -16.52 -6.02 17.91
C GLU A 53 -15.25 -5.18 17.75
N GLU A 54 -14.07 -5.83 17.78
CA GLU A 54 -12.78 -5.17 17.57
C GLU A 54 -12.66 -4.65 16.14
N ALA A 55 -13.07 -5.45 15.15
CA ALA A 55 -13.09 -5.04 13.75
C ALA A 55 -14.06 -3.88 13.50
N ALA A 56 -15.25 -3.92 14.11
CA ALA A 56 -16.23 -2.83 14.03
C ALA A 56 -15.72 -1.53 14.68
N THR A 57 -15.00 -1.65 15.80
CA THR A 57 -14.39 -0.48 16.48
C THR A 57 -13.34 0.18 15.58
N ILE A 58 -12.51 -0.61 14.90
CA ILE A 58 -11.52 -0.09 13.92
C ILE A 58 -12.24 0.61 12.76
N ALA A 59 -13.27 -0.02 12.19
CA ALA A 59 -14.04 0.54 11.09
C ALA A 59 -14.70 1.90 11.44
N GLN A 60 -15.23 2.03 12.65
CA GLN A 60 -15.87 3.28 13.11
C GLN A 60 -14.86 4.40 13.40
N GLY A 61 -13.64 4.05 13.80
CA GLY A 61 -12.61 5.01 14.21
C GLY A 61 -11.79 5.61 13.06
N GLU A 62 -11.84 5.04 11.85
CA GLU A 62 -10.87 5.36 10.78
C GLU A 62 -10.85 6.84 10.39
N THR A 63 -11.99 7.44 10.04
CA THR A 63 -12.02 8.82 9.54
C THR A 63 -11.43 9.79 10.56
N SER A 64 -11.80 9.63 11.83
CA SER A 64 -11.28 10.43 12.94
C SER A 64 -9.80 10.16 13.20
N ALA A 65 -9.36 8.90 13.11
CA ALA A 65 -7.95 8.52 13.25
C ALA A 65 -7.10 9.12 12.13
N LEU A 66 -7.59 9.12 10.89
CA LEU A 66 -6.92 9.69 9.72
C LEU A 66 -6.81 11.22 9.82
N ALA A 67 -7.90 11.89 10.20
CA ALA A 67 -7.90 13.33 10.43
C ALA A 67 -6.90 13.71 11.53
N ALA A 68 -6.91 12.98 12.66
CA ALA A 68 -5.97 13.19 13.75
C ALA A 68 -4.51 12.94 13.32
N ALA A 69 -4.24 11.86 12.58
CA ALA A 69 -2.91 11.51 12.10
C ALA A 69 -2.29 12.60 11.19
N PHE A 70 -3.12 13.32 10.44
CA PHE A 70 -2.69 14.41 9.58
C PHE A 70 -2.89 15.81 10.15
N GLY A 71 -3.38 15.91 11.39
CA GLY A 71 -3.69 17.19 12.03
C GLY A 71 -4.73 17.99 11.24
N ILE A 72 -5.65 17.30 10.56
CA ILE A 72 -6.72 17.93 9.78
C ILE A 72 -7.85 18.32 10.75
N PRO A 73 -8.15 19.62 10.90
CA PRO A 73 -9.27 20.07 11.73
C PRO A 73 -10.60 19.51 11.21
N GLU A 74 -11.51 19.13 12.11
CA GLU A 74 -12.79 18.52 11.74
C GLU A 74 -13.62 19.43 10.83
N GLU A 75 -13.50 20.75 10.98
CA GLU A 75 -14.22 21.74 10.18
C GLU A 75 -13.81 21.72 8.71
N ARG A 76 -12.59 21.22 8.39
CA ARG A 76 -12.14 21.06 7.00
C ARG A 76 -12.88 19.94 6.27
N ASN A 77 -13.49 19.00 7.00
CA ASN A 77 -14.22 17.87 6.41
C ASN A 77 -15.66 18.21 6.04
N ILE A 78 -16.05 19.47 6.21
CA ILE A 78 -17.36 19.99 5.85
C ILE A 78 -17.22 20.76 4.53
N GLU A 79 -18.12 20.49 3.59
CA GLU A 79 -18.18 21.27 2.36
C GLU A 79 -18.42 22.75 2.71
N SER A 80 -17.46 23.60 2.34
CA SER A 80 -17.48 25.03 2.63
C SER A 80 -17.48 25.83 1.33
N ALA A 81 -17.94 27.07 1.41
CA ALA A 81 -17.78 28.01 0.31
C ALA A 81 -16.28 28.18 -0.01
N PRO A 82 -15.89 28.44 -1.27
CA PRO A 82 -14.50 28.64 -1.65
C PRO A 82 -13.83 29.67 -0.73
N PRO A 83 -12.61 29.41 -0.22
CA PRO A 83 -11.93 30.35 0.65
C PRO A 83 -11.74 31.69 -0.08
N SER A 84 -12.08 32.78 0.59
CA SER A 84 -11.97 34.14 0.05
C SER A 84 -10.58 34.76 0.26
N ALA A 85 -9.70 34.11 1.01
CA ALA A 85 -8.35 34.56 1.33
C ALA A 85 -7.32 33.45 1.12
N ALA A 86 -6.07 33.85 0.84
CA ALA A 86 -4.94 32.93 0.74
C ALA A 86 -4.64 32.27 2.10
N PRO A 87 -4.08 31.03 2.11
CA PRO A 87 -3.58 30.41 3.33
C PRO A 87 -2.51 31.25 4.03
N PRO A 88 -2.35 31.11 5.36
CA PRO A 88 -1.27 31.78 6.09
C PRO A 88 0.11 31.40 5.55
N VAL A 89 1.10 32.29 5.72
CA VAL A 89 2.50 32.01 5.36
C VAL A 89 2.98 30.80 6.16
N GLY A 90 3.54 29.82 5.47
CA GLY A 90 3.93 28.54 6.08
C GLY A 90 2.77 27.56 6.28
N GLY A 91 1.54 27.94 5.90
CA GLY A 91 0.37 27.05 5.88
C GLY A 91 -0.45 27.02 7.18
N ASP A 92 -1.46 26.15 7.22
CA ASP A 92 -2.41 25.95 8.32
C ASP A 92 -1.92 24.98 9.41
N GLY A 93 -0.68 24.51 9.32
CA GLY A 93 -0.06 23.61 10.29
C GLY A 93 -0.44 22.13 10.12
N SER A 94 -1.25 21.78 9.11
CA SER A 94 -1.49 20.37 8.78
C SER A 94 -0.21 19.67 8.33
N ILE A 95 -0.10 18.38 8.69
CA ILE A 95 1.09 17.55 8.44
C ILE A 95 0.83 16.46 7.40
N GLY A 96 -0.31 16.53 6.71
CA GLY A 96 -0.71 15.59 5.65
C GLY A 96 0.16 15.68 4.40
N ALA A 97 -0.20 14.91 3.37
CA ALA A 97 0.61 14.75 2.15
C ALA A 97 0.90 16.06 1.38
N ALA A 98 0.05 17.09 1.53
CA ALA A 98 0.28 18.41 0.94
C ALA A 98 1.12 19.34 1.85
N GLY A 99 1.54 18.88 3.02
CA GLY A 99 2.09 19.72 4.08
C GLY A 99 1.08 20.77 4.54
N ALA A 100 1.61 21.84 5.13
CA ALA A 100 0.79 22.87 5.76
C ALA A 100 -0.05 23.70 4.77
N VAL A 101 0.11 23.58 3.44
CA VAL A 101 -0.72 24.37 2.50
C VAL A 101 -2.15 23.84 2.35
N GLY A 102 -2.51 22.77 3.07
CA GLY A 102 -3.81 22.11 3.00
C GLY A 102 -3.84 21.04 1.90
N GLY A 103 -4.20 19.81 2.28
CA GLY A 103 -4.25 18.65 1.38
C GLY A 103 -5.66 18.14 1.12
N TYR A 104 -5.75 16.89 0.63
CA TYR A 104 -7.03 16.22 0.48
C TYR A 104 -7.76 16.11 1.83
N ASN A 105 -9.07 16.37 1.80
CA ASN A 105 -9.92 16.01 2.92
C ASN A 105 -9.94 14.48 3.08
N PRO A 106 -10.07 13.94 4.31
CA PRO A 106 -10.13 12.51 4.59
C PRO A 106 -11.18 11.76 3.77
N PHE A 107 -12.30 12.39 3.41
CA PHE A 107 -13.33 11.75 2.60
C PHE A 107 -12.92 11.50 1.13
N TRP A 108 -11.87 12.16 0.63
CA TRP A 108 -11.27 11.87 -0.68
C TRP A 108 -10.17 10.80 -0.60
N MET A 109 -9.80 10.37 0.60
CA MET A 109 -8.85 9.28 0.82
C MET A 109 -9.63 7.97 0.96
N ASP A 110 -9.21 6.96 0.21
CA ASP A 110 -9.84 5.64 0.18
C ASP A 110 -8.86 4.58 0.70
N ARG A 111 -8.78 4.49 2.03
CA ARG A 111 -7.97 3.51 2.75
C ARG A 111 -8.73 2.22 3.06
N GLY A 112 -9.97 2.11 2.59
CA GLY A 112 -10.91 1.06 2.96
C GLY A 112 -11.74 1.43 4.19
N ASN A 113 -12.76 0.62 4.48
CA ASN A 113 -13.72 0.88 5.56
C ASN A 113 -13.74 -0.23 6.64
N SER A 114 -12.88 -1.22 6.51
CA SER A 114 -12.82 -2.39 7.40
C SER A 114 -11.45 -3.05 7.37
N ALA A 115 -11.16 -3.84 8.41
CA ALA A 115 -10.04 -4.78 8.37
C ALA A 115 -10.24 -5.81 7.23
N PHE A 116 -9.21 -6.53 6.80
CA PHE A 116 -9.35 -7.56 5.79
C PHE A 116 -9.75 -8.90 6.41
N GLN A 117 -10.64 -9.65 5.75
CA GLN A 117 -10.98 -11.02 6.13
C GLN A 117 -10.27 -12.04 5.24
N ILE A 118 -9.82 -13.13 5.86
CA ILE A 118 -9.41 -14.35 5.15
C ILE A 118 -10.17 -15.49 5.80
N ASP A 119 -10.87 -16.30 5.01
CA ASP A 119 -11.72 -17.41 5.47
C ASP A 119 -12.75 -16.97 6.55
N GLY A 120 -13.32 -15.78 6.38
CA GLY A 120 -14.31 -15.21 7.30
C GLY A 120 -13.72 -14.70 8.63
N GLN A 121 -12.39 -14.62 8.76
CA GLN A 121 -11.72 -14.12 9.97
C GLN A 121 -11.02 -12.80 9.70
N TRP A 122 -11.33 -11.77 10.50
CA TRP A 122 -10.66 -10.48 10.47
C TRP A 122 -9.21 -10.59 10.92
N ARG A 123 -8.27 -10.05 10.14
CA ARG A 123 -6.83 -10.11 10.43
C ARG A 123 -6.34 -8.92 11.23
N THR A 124 -5.49 -9.20 12.21
CA THR A 124 -4.81 -8.18 13.03
C THR A 124 -3.65 -7.49 12.32
N SER A 125 -3.10 -8.09 11.26
CA SER A 125 -2.00 -7.54 10.45
C SER A 125 -1.90 -8.20 9.07
N ILE A 126 -1.22 -7.54 8.12
CA ILE A 126 -0.83 -8.12 6.82
C ILE A 126 0.31 -9.12 7.01
N ILE A 127 1.31 -8.77 7.82
CA ILE A 127 2.41 -9.69 8.14
C ILE A 127 1.87 -10.77 9.09
N THR A 128 2.01 -12.03 8.68
CA THR A 128 1.65 -13.21 9.49
C THR A 128 2.85 -13.87 10.15
N GLU A 129 4.03 -13.71 9.55
CA GLU A 129 5.29 -14.26 10.04
C GLU A 129 6.38 -13.18 10.15
N PRO A 130 7.13 -13.12 11.27
CA PRO A 130 7.09 -13.99 12.46
C PRO A 130 5.75 -13.93 13.23
N ALA A 131 5.55 -14.83 14.21
CA ALA A 131 4.27 -15.04 14.88
C ALA A 131 3.66 -13.77 15.51
N ASN A 132 4.47 -12.77 15.85
CA ASN A 132 4.02 -11.47 16.35
C ASN A 132 3.51 -10.52 15.25
N GLY A 133 3.59 -10.90 13.97
CA GLY A 133 3.10 -10.15 12.82
C GLY A 133 3.82 -8.83 12.58
N ARG A 134 5.08 -8.72 12.98
CA ARG A 134 5.89 -7.49 12.85
C ARG A 134 7.17 -7.75 12.09
N ARG A 135 7.69 -6.73 11.42
CA ARG A 135 8.95 -6.86 10.70
C ARG A 135 10.08 -7.17 11.70
N PRO A 136 11.05 -8.01 11.30
CA PRO A 136 12.29 -8.16 12.05
C PRO A 136 12.99 -6.81 12.25
N GLU A 137 13.83 -6.72 13.29
CA GLU A 137 14.63 -5.53 13.50
C GLU A 137 15.51 -5.23 12.28
N MET A 138 15.59 -3.95 11.93
CA MET A 138 16.47 -3.50 10.85
C MET A 138 17.94 -3.74 11.21
N THR A 139 18.71 -4.17 10.22
CA THR A 139 20.16 -4.28 10.33
C THR A 139 20.80 -2.91 10.61
N PRO A 140 21.99 -2.86 11.25
CA PRO A 140 22.70 -1.60 11.48
C PRO A 140 22.90 -0.77 10.20
N GLU A 141 23.24 -1.43 9.08
CA GLU A 141 23.41 -0.79 7.77
C GLU A 141 22.12 -0.12 7.28
N SER A 142 20.98 -0.82 7.39
CA SER A 142 19.68 -0.27 7.00
C SER A 142 19.27 0.92 7.87
N ARG A 143 19.60 0.89 9.17
CA ARG A 143 19.37 2.02 10.07
C ARG A 143 20.20 3.24 9.68
N GLU A 144 21.47 3.03 9.32
CA GLU A 144 22.35 4.11 8.87
C GLU A 144 21.85 4.74 7.56
N ARG A 145 21.44 3.91 6.58
CA ARG A 145 20.86 4.38 5.31
C ARG A 145 19.61 5.23 5.53
N LEU A 146 18.72 4.82 6.44
CA LEU A 146 17.53 5.60 6.78
C LEU A 146 17.88 6.90 7.51
N ALA A 147 18.90 6.90 8.38
CA ALA A 147 19.35 8.11 9.06
C ALA A 147 19.91 9.14 8.06
N GLN A 148 20.67 8.69 7.05
CA GLN A 148 21.15 9.54 5.96
C GLN A 148 19.99 10.14 5.16
N GLN A 149 18.96 9.36 4.84
CA GLN A 149 17.76 9.86 4.16
C GLN A 149 16.96 10.86 5.01
N ALA A 150 16.85 10.61 6.32
CA ALA A 150 16.14 11.49 7.24
C ALA A 150 16.79 12.88 7.32
N ALA A 151 18.11 13.00 7.11
CA ALA A 151 18.81 14.29 7.06
C ALA A 151 18.32 15.22 5.94
N PHE A 152 17.66 14.68 4.90
CA PHE A 152 17.05 15.48 3.84
C PHE A 152 15.63 15.94 4.16
N ARG A 153 14.99 15.40 5.21
CA ARG A 153 13.67 15.88 5.66
C ARG A 153 13.84 17.17 6.45
N ARG A 154 13.28 18.26 5.92
CA ARG A 154 13.38 19.60 6.51
C ARG A 154 11.97 20.13 6.80
N PRO A 155 11.76 20.88 7.90
CA PRO A 155 10.53 21.61 8.12
C PRO A 155 10.28 22.59 6.95
N ASN A 156 9.03 22.72 6.53
CA ASN A 156 8.67 23.74 5.55
C ASN A 156 8.61 25.11 6.23
N SER A 157 9.70 25.88 6.14
CA SER A 157 9.78 27.24 6.68
C SER A 157 9.16 28.32 5.77
N GLY A 158 8.55 27.92 4.65
CA GLY A 158 8.05 28.85 3.63
C GLY A 158 9.16 29.52 2.80
N THR A 159 10.42 29.12 2.99
CA THR A 159 11.59 29.64 2.28
C THR A 159 12.30 28.52 1.54
N ALA A 160 12.81 28.81 0.34
CA ALA A 160 13.65 27.90 -0.40
C ALA A 160 15.02 27.74 0.28
N TRP A 161 15.16 26.75 1.16
CA TRP A 161 16.37 26.53 1.96
C TRP A 161 17.64 26.45 1.10
N TRP A 162 17.54 25.89 -0.10
CA TRP A 162 18.67 25.74 -1.01
C TRP A 162 19.18 27.09 -1.53
N LEU A 163 18.32 28.11 -1.67
CA LEU A 163 18.77 29.45 -2.06
C LEU A 163 19.53 30.15 -0.93
N VAL A 164 19.18 29.86 0.33
CA VAL A 164 19.83 30.44 1.52
C VAL A 164 21.15 29.73 1.82
N GLU A 165 21.17 28.40 1.73
CA GLU A 165 22.34 27.59 2.09
C GLU A 165 23.35 27.44 0.95
N ASN A 166 22.88 27.32 -0.29
CA ASN A 166 23.74 27.06 -1.45
C ASN A 166 23.99 28.30 -2.31
N GLY A 167 23.20 29.37 -2.11
CA GLY A 167 23.27 30.61 -2.89
C GLY A 167 22.30 30.63 -4.09
N LEU A 168 22.02 31.83 -4.60
CA LEU A 168 21.03 32.06 -5.67
C LEU A 168 21.38 31.41 -7.01
N ASP A 169 22.68 31.26 -7.31
CA ASP A 169 23.17 30.70 -8.57
C ASP A 169 23.40 29.17 -8.51
N ALA A 170 23.20 28.55 -7.35
CA ALA A 170 23.38 27.12 -7.19
C ALA A 170 22.18 26.33 -7.72
N PRO A 171 22.38 25.19 -8.40
CA PRO A 171 21.29 24.30 -8.78
C PRO A 171 20.46 23.91 -7.57
N GLY A 172 19.16 24.19 -7.64
CA GLY A 172 18.18 23.78 -6.65
C GLY A 172 17.83 22.30 -6.77
N PRO A 173 17.25 21.70 -5.71
CA PRO A 173 16.81 20.30 -5.70
C PRO A 173 15.62 20.04 -6.64
N TYR A 174 15.15 21.07 -7.35
CA TYR A 174 13.92 21.09 -8.13
C TYR A 174 14.12 21.60 -9.56
N ASP A 175 15.35 21.93 -9.95
CA ASP A 175 15.66 22.59 -11.23
C ASP A 175 15.78 21.62 -12.41
N ASP A 176 15.85 20.31 -12.12
CA ASP A 176 15.96 19.25 -13.13
C ASP A 176 14.87 18.19 -12.88
N PRO A 177 14.07 17.80 -13.88
CA PRO A 177 13.11 16.71 -13.72
C PRO A 177 13.77 15.38 -13.32
N GLU A 178 15.04 15.14 -13.67
CA GLU A 178 15.74 13.89 -13.38
C GLU A 178 16.13 13.73 -11.90
N ILE A 179 16.28 14.84 -11.16
CA ILE A 179 16.57 14.82 -9.72
C ILE A 179 15.31 14.70 -8.86
N ARG A 180 14.11 14.76 -9.46
CA ARG A 180 12.85 14.56 -8.75
C ARG A 180 12.63 13.08 -8.40
N PRO A 181 12.00 12.78 -7.24
CA PRO A 181 11.66 11.41 -6.88
C PRO A 181 10.80 10.70 -7.94
N LEU A 182 10.96 9.38 -8.08
CA LEU A 182 10.24 8.58 -9.10
C LEU A 182 8.71 8.77 -9.06
N ALA A 183 8.15 8.88 -7.84
CA ALA A 183 6.71 9.08 -7.64
C ALA A 183 6.21 10.44 -8.13
N GLU A 184 7.04 11.48 -8.04
CA GLU A 184 6.69 12.80 -8.56
C GLU A 184 6.76 12.85 -10.08
N ARG A 185 7.69 12.07 -10.66
CA ARG A 185 7.84 11.92 -12.10
C ARG A 185 6.83 10.97 -12.72
N CYS A 186 5.92 10.39 -11.92
CA CYS A 186 5.00 9.33 -12.35
C CYS A 186 5.70 8.16 -13.05
N LEU A 187 6.93 7.83 -12.63
CA LEU A 187 7.66 6.65 -13.12
C LEU A 187 7.34 5.39 -12.33
N LEU A 188 6.94 5.57 -11.07
CA LEU A 188 6.40 4.54 -10.19
C LEU A 188 5.33 5.17 -9.31
N GLY A 189 4.29 4.42 -8.95
CA GLY A 189 3.34 4.86 -7.94
C GLY A 189 4.00 5.21 -6.60
N PHE A 190 3.44 6.17 -5.86
CA PHE A 190 3.92 6.48 -4.51
C PHE A 190 3.60 5.35 -3.53
N GLY A 191 4.33 5.33 -2.42
CA GLY A 191 4.24 4.25 -1.44
C GLY A 191 4.67 2.92 -2.07
N SER A 192 4.03 1.83 -1.66
CA SER A 192 4.32 0.49 -2.18
C SER A 192 3.22 -0.01 -3.11
N THR A 193 2.57 0.90 -3.86
CA THR A 193 1.40 0.56 -4.72
C THR A 193 1.69 -0.47 -5.80
N SER A 194 2.90 -0.42 -6.38
CA SER A 194 3.31 -1.24 -7.52
C SER A 194 4.30 -2.36 -7.19
N GLY A 195 4.80 -2.35 -5.96
CA GLY A 195 5.51 -3.45 -5.32
C GLY A 195 6.77 -3.96 -6.04
N PRO A 196 7.44 -4.97 -5.46
CA PRO A 196 7.00 -5.84 -4.36
C PRO A 196 7.46 -5.35 -2.97
N PRO A 197 6.68 -5.55 -1.88
CA PRO A 197 5.29 -6.01 -1.87
C PRO A 197 4.31 -4.93 -2.37
N MET A 198 3.20 -5.33 -2.98
CA MET A 198 2.15 -4.40 -3.41
C MET A 198 1.22 -4.13 -2.23
N LEU A 199 1.39 -3.00 -1.54
CA LEU A 199 0.63 -2.63 -0.33
C LEU A 199 -0.43 -1.57 -0.64
N PRO A 200 -1.54 -1.55 0.11
CA PRO A 200 -2.49 -0.45 0.06
C PRO A 200 -1.85 0.87 0.49
N VAL A 201 -2.31 1.96 -0.12
CA VAL A 201 -1.93 3.34 0.21
C VAL A 201 -3.17 4.20 0.47
N LEU A 202 -3.01 5.52 0.44
CA LEU A 202 -4.08 6.48 0.77
C LEU A 202 -5.31 6.42 -0.17
N TYR A 203 -5.14 6.04 -1.43
CA TYR A 203 -6.19 5.94 -2.46
C TYR A 203 -5.65 5.24 -3.72
N ASN A 204 -6.52 4.97 -4.70
CA ASN A 204 -6.25 4.22 -5.94
C ASN A 204 -5.69 2.81 -5.67
N ASN A 205 -6.39 2.07 -4.81
CA ASN A 205 -6.00 0.75 -4.36
C ASN A 205 -6.48 -0.38 -5.29
N LEU A 206 -7.07 -0.07 -6.46
CA LEU A 206 -7.50 -1.09 -7.40
C LEU A 206 -6.31 -1.72 -8.13
N LYS A 207 -6.40 -3.04 -8.31
CA LYS A 207 -5.49 -3.86 -9.12
C LYS A 207 -6.30 -4.66 -10.12
N ARG A 208 -5.89 -4.67 -11.37
CA ARG A 208 -6.46 -5.57 -12.38
C ARG A 208 -5.48 -6.67 -12.70
N ILE A 209 -5.91 -7.91 -12.54
CA ILE A 209 -5.14 -9.08 -12.94
C ILE A 209 -5.67 -9.57 -14.29
N VAL A 210 -4.75 -9.82 -15.22
CA VAL A 210 -5.02 -10.51 -16.48
C VAL A 210 -4.11 -11.72 -16.54
N GLN A 211 -4.70 -12.91 -16.58
CA GLN A 211 -3.97 -14.16 -16.65
C GLN A 211 -4.10 -14.77 -18.06
N THR A 212 -2.97 -15.28 -18.55
CA THR A 212 -2.86 -16.06 -19.77
C THR A 212 -2.21 -17.41 -19.46
N ALA A 213 -1.95 -18.23 -20.48
CA ALA A 213 -1.28 -19.51 -20.28
C ALA A 213 0.20 -19.36 -19.85
N ASP A 214 0.84 -18.25 -20.21
CA ASP A 214 2.28 -18.03 -20.03
C ASP A 214 2.65 -16.75 -19.26
N HIS A 215 1.68 -15.88 -18.96
CA HIS A 215 1.88 -14.65 -18.19
C HIS A 215 0.74 -14.34 -17.23
N VAL A 216 1.09 -13.66 -16.13
CA VAL A 216 0.14 -12.92 -15.28
C VAL A 216 0.55 -11.46 -15.28
N MET A 217 -0.34 -10.58 -15.73
CA MET A 217 -0.17 -9.14 -15.62
C MET A 217 -0.95 -8.63 -14.41
N ILE A 218 -0.31 -7.83 -13.58
CA ILE A 218 -0.95 -7.07 -12.51
C ILE A 218 -0.84 -5.58 -12.88
N LEU A 219 -1.95 -4.99 -13.28
CA LEU A 219 -2.07 -3.57 -13.58
C LEU A 219 -2.51 -2.83 -12.31
N VAL A 220 -1.74 -1.80 -11.96
CA VAL A 220 -1.98 -0.94 -10.81
C VAL A 220 -2.74 0.30 -11.28
N GLU A 221 -3.80 0.69 -10.56
CA GLU A 221 -4.53 1.92 -10.86
C GLU A 221 -3.65 3.17 -10.78
N MET A 222 -2.89 3.31 -9.69
CA MET A 222 -1.92 4.39 -9.51
C MET A 222 -0.80 4.30 -10.56
N VAL A 223 -0.60 5.38 -11.34
CA VAL A 223 0.47 5.51 -12.36
C VAL A 223 0.36 4.48 -13.52
N HIS A 224 -0.63 3.60 -13.52
CA HIS A 224 -0.83 2.54 -14.53
C HIS A 224 0.33 1.55 -14.64
N ASP A 225 1.04 1.30 -13.54
CA ASP A 225 2.16 0.37 -13.52
C ASP A 225 1.70 -1.05 -13.88
N ALA A 226 2.30 -1.64 -14.91
CA ALA A 226 2.00 -2.99 -15.38
C ALA A 226 3.13 -3.95 -14.98
N ARG A 227 2.93 -4.67 -13.88
CA ARG A 227 3.84 -5.75 -13.47
C ARG A 227 3.56 -6.99 -14.32
N ILE A 228 4.59 -7.48 -15.01
CA ILE A 228 4.51 -8.69 -15.83
C ILE A 228 5.22 -9.85 -15.11
N VAL A 229 4.46 -10.88 -14.77
CA VAL A 229 4.97 -12.14 -14.22
C VAL A 229 5.04 -13.17 -15.34
N ARG A 230 6.25 -13.58 -15.71
CA ARG A 230 6.48 -14.57 -16.76
C ARG A 230 6.44 -15.98 -16.18
N LEU A 231 5.56 -16.85 -16.67
CA LEU A 231 5.36 -18.18 -16.09
C LEU A 231 6.39 -19.20 -16.61
N ASN A 232 6.97 -19.97 -15.70
CA ASN A 232 7.92 -21.06 -15.99
C ASN A 232 9.14 -20.64 -16.82
N GLN A 233 9.59 -19.39 -16.67
CA GLN A 233 10.76 -18.86 -17.35
C GLN A 233 11.96 -18.72 -16.40
N LYS A 234 13.11 -18.29 -16.94
CA LYS A 234 14.26 -17.88 -16.13
C LYS A 234 14.26 -16.36 -15.93
N HIS A 235 14.83 -15.93 -14.82
CA HIS A 235 15.12 -14.53 -14.59
C HIS A 235 16.06 -13.97 -15.67
N ALA A 236 15.90 -12.68 -15.94
CA ALA A 236 16.85 -11.92 -16.74
C ALA A 236 18.23 -11.91 -16.06
N PRO A 237 19.32 -11.72 -16.81
CA PRO A 237 20.64 -11.51 -16.23
C PRO A 237 20.63 -10.36 -15.21
N ALA A 238 21.33 -10.52 -14.09
CA ALA A 238 21.33 -9.55 -12.97
C ALA A 238 21.80 -8.12 -13.30
N HIS A 239 22.40 -7.90 -14.47
CA HIS A 239 22.78 -6.56 -14.95
C HIS A 239 21.64 -5.82 -15.69
N ILE A 240 20.54 -6.51 -15.99
CA ILE A 240 19.33 -5.90 -16.54
C ILE A 240 18.41 -5.59 -15.37
N ARG A 241 18.21 -4.30 -15.09
CA ARG A 241 17.33 -3.82 -14.01
C ARG A 241 16.16 -3.05 -14.57
N SER A 242 15.01 -3.21 -13.95
CA SER A 242 13.78 -2.50 -14.25
C SER A 242 13.21 -1.90 -12.96
N TRP A 243 12.38 -0.87 -13.09
CA TRP A 243 11.80 -0.20 -11.91
C TRP A 243 10.95 -1.14 -11.04
N LEU A 244 10.22 -2.07 -11.67
CA LEU A 244 9.37 -3.05 -10.97
C LEU A 244 10.10 -4.37 -10.64
N GLY A 245 11.37 -4.50 -11.05
CA GLY A 245 12.10 -5.77 -11.01
C GLY A 245 11.64 -6.76 -12.08
N ASP A 246 12.29 -7.92 -12.11
CA ASP A 246 11.95 -9.03 -13.00
C ASP A 246 11.22 -10.13 -12.22
N SER A 247 9.96 -10.40 -12.59
CA SER A 247 9.10 -11.38 -11.93
C SER A 247 8.93 -12.65 -12.76
N VAL A 248 9.17 -13.79 -12.13
CA VAL A 248 8.93 -15.13 -12.69
C VAL A 248 7.97 -15.87 -11.78
N GLY A 249 6.98 -16.55 -12.38
CA GLY A 249 5.97 -17.31 -11.65
C GLY A 249 6.04 -18.81 -11.91
N THR A 250 5.78 -19.61 -10.88
CA THR A 250 5.60 -21.06 -10.96
C THR A 250 4.40 -21.50 -10.14
N TRP A 251 3.69 -22.54 -10.59
CA TRP A 251 2.53 -23.07 -9.87
C TRP A 251 2.92 -24.24 -8.95
N GLU A 252 2.55 -24.15 -7.69
CA GLU A 252 2.63 -25.21 -6.69
C GLU A 252 1.20 -25.63 -6.30
N GLY A 253 0.70 -26.69 -6.95
CA GLY A 253 -0.73 -27.02 -6.88
C GLY A 253 -1.58 -25.87 -7.43
N ASP A 254 -2.41 -25.28 -6.56
CA ASP A 254 -3.26 -24.13 -6.85
C ASP A 254 -2.66 -22.78 -6.41
N THR A 255 -1.41 -22.77 -5.94
CA THR A 255 -0.72 -21.56 -5.51
C THR A 255 0.20 -21.06 -6.62
N LEU A 256 0.06 -19.79 -7.00
CA LEU A 256 1.05 -19.11 -7.84
C LEU A 256 2.15 -18.52 -6.95
N VAL A 257 3.35 -19.08 -7.05
CA VAL A 257 4.55 -18.54 -6.39
C VAL A 257 5.24 -17.60 -7.37
N VAL A 258 5.51 -16.37 -6.94
CA VAL A 258 6.17 -15.35 -7.75
C VAL A 258 7.50 -14.97 -7.10
N ASP A 259 8.59 -15.24 -7.80
CA ASP A 259 9.93 -14.77 -7.43
C ASP A 259 10.23 -13.46 -8.16
N THR A 260 10.85 -12.49 -7.48
CA THR A 260 11.21 -11.20 -8.08
C THR A 260 12.63 -10.78 -7.71
N THR A 261 13.39 -10.37 -8.72
CA THR A 261 14.77 -9.88 -8.58
C THR A 261 14.92 -8.44 -9.08
N ASN A 262 15.88 -7.68 -8.53
CA ASN A 262 16.26 -6.33 -8.98
C ASN A 262 17.73 -6.05 -8.69
#